data_AF-A0A497N0X7-F1
#
_entry.id   AF-A0A497N0X7-F1
#
_cell.length_a   1.000
_cell.length_b   1.000
_cell.length_c   1.000
_cell.angle_alpha   90.00
_cell.angle_beta   90.00
_cell.angle_gamma   90.00
#
_symmetry.space_group_name_H-M   'P 1'
#
loop_
_entity.id
_entity.type
_entity.pdbx_description
1 polymer ?
#
loop_
_entity_poly.entity_id
_entity_poly.type
_entity_poly.pdbx_seq_one_letter_code
_entity_poly.pdbx_strand_id
1 'polypeptide(L)' 'MSEIVERLLPDLVIVNGKVLTVDKDFTVAEALAVKDGRIVAVGSNEEIRRLIGPRTEVIDAEGR' A
#
# COMPACT_ATOMS: atom_id res chain seq x y z
N MET A 1 11.16 -13.32 13.23
CA MET A 1 11.26 -11.99 12.59
C MET A 1 11.85 -11.04 13.61
N SER A 2 12.87 -10.26 13.28
CA SER A 2 13.42 -9.27 14.22
C SER A 2 12.49 -8.07 14.32
N GLU A 3 12.42 -7.43 15.50
CA GLU A 3 11.58 -6.25 15.79
C GLU A 3 11.81 -5.11 14.78
N ILE A 4 13.04 -4.96 14.29
CA ILE A 4 13.42 -3.96 13.28
C ILE A 4 12.67 -4.19 11.96
N VAL A 5 12.54 -5.44 11.51
CA VAL A 5 11.84 -5.76 10.25
C VAL A 5 10.36 -5.43 10.38
N GLU A 6 9.75 -5.76 11.51
CA GLU A 6 8.32 -5.48 11.74
C GLU A 6 8.03 -3.98 11.77
N ARG A 7 8.97 -3.15 12.22
CA ARG A 7 8.85 -1.70 12.20
C ARG A 7 8.97 -1.11 10.80
N LEU A 8 9.54 -1.81 9.83
CA LEU A 8 9.68 -1.34 8.44
C LEU A 8 8.46 -1.68 7.56
N LEU A 9 7.59 -2.59 8.02
CA LEU A 9 6.38 -2.95 7.29
C LEU A 9 5.34 -1.82 7.34
N PRO A 10 4.51 -1.66 6.29
CA PRO A 10 3.45 -0.66 6.25
C PRO A 10 2.49 -0.79 7.43
N ASP A 11 1.99 0.34 7.91
CA ASP A 11 0.92 0.36 8.92
C ASP A 11 -0.44 0.12 8.27
N LEU A 12 -0.62 0.61 7.03
CA LEU A 12 -1.85 0.50 6.25
C LEU A 12 -1.54 0.11 4.80
N VAL A 13 -2.37 -0.76 4.25
CA VAL A 13 -2.41 -1.12 2.83
C VAL A 13 -3.84 -0.97 2.33
N ILE A 14 -4.01 -0.27 1.21
CA ILE A 14 -5.29 -0.16 0.50
C ILE A 14 -5.16 -0.90 -0.82
N VAL A 15 -6.09 -1.82 -1.10
CA VAL A 15 -6.11 -2.68 -2.29
C VAL A 15 -7.42 -2.57 -3.03
N ASN A 16 -7.44 -3.07 -4.27
CA ASN A 16 -8.56 -3.12 -5.19
C ASN A 16 -9.20 -1.74 -5.42
N GLY A 17 -8.39 -0.68 -5.43
CA GLY A 17 -8.84 0.70 -5.65
C GLY A 17 -8.49 1.24 -7.03
N LYS A 18 -8.89 2.49 -7.28
CA LYS A 18 -8.43 3.32 -8.40
C LYS A 18 -7.59 4.47 -7.87
N VAL A 19 -6.29 4.22 -7.71
CA VAL A 19 -5.35 5.19 -7.18
C VAL A 19 -4.86 6.10 -8.31
N LEU A 20 -5.52 7.25 -8.48
CA LEU A 20 -5.03 8.29 -9.37
C LEU A 20 -3.86 9.02 -8.70
N THR A 21 -2.65 8.80 -9.21
CA THR A 21 -1.48 9.56 -8.80
C THR A 21 -1.41 10.86 -9.60
N VAL A 22 -1.09 11.96 -8.93
CA VAL A 22 -0.88 13.27 -9.58
C VAL A 22 0.59 13.41 -9.96
N ASP A 23 1.14 12.36 -10.60
CA ASP A 23 2.47 12.39 -11.19
C ASP A 23 2.40 13.00 -12.61
N LYS A 24 3.54 13.08 -13.30
CA LYS A 24 3.61 13.66 -14.65
C LYS A 24 2.79 12.90 -15.70
N ASP A 25 2.51 11.62 -15.45
CA ASP A 25 1.85 10.71 -16.38
C ASP A 25 0.38 10.45 -16.00
N PHE A 26 -0.10 11.05 -14.89
CA PHE A 26 -1.39 10.77 -14.27
C PHE A 26 -1.63 9.26 -14.08
N THR A 27 -0.63 8.57 -13.57
CA THR A 27 -0.67 7.10 -13.43
C THR A 27 -1.85 6.67 -12.57
N VAL A 28 -2.62 5.70 -13.06
CA VAL A 28 -3.66 5.01 -12.29
C VAL A 28 -3.13 3.65 -11.85
N ALA A 29 -3.08 3.43 -10.54
CA ALA A 29 -2.67 2.17 -9.92
C ALA A 29 -3.83 1.52 -9.16
N GLU A 30 -3.62 0.29 -8.68
CA GLU A 30 -4.67 -0.51 -8.04
C GLU A 30 -4.59 -0.48 -6.50
N ALA A 31 -3.41 -0.19 -5.96
CA ALA A 31 -3.15 -0.31 -4.54
C ALA A 31 -2.03 0.63 -4.07
N LEU A 32 -2.00 0.91 -2.76
CA LEU A 32 -0.94 1.68 -2.11
C LEU A 32 -0.65 1.17 -0.69
N ALA A 33 0.57 1.45 -0.22
CA ALA A 33 1.02 1.17 1.13
C ALA A 33 1.45 2.46 1.84
N VAL A 34 1.08 2.58 3.11
CA VAL A 34 1.37 3.72 3.98
C VAL A 34 2.19 3.27 5.18
N LYS A 35 3.25 4.03 5.48
CA LYS A 35 4.06 3.90 6.69
C LYS A 35 4.26 5.25 7.34
N ASP A 36 4.01 5.35 8.65
CA ASP A 36 4.19 6.58 9.43
C ASP A 36 3.50 7.80 8.78
N GLY A 37 2.28 7.57 8.25
CA GLY A 37 1.48 8.59 7.56
C GLY A 37 1.97 8.98 6.16
N ARG A 38 2.94 8.26 5.58
CA ARG A 38 3.50 8.53 4.24
C ARG A 38 3.25 7.36 3.30
N ILE A 39 2.94 7.65 2.05
CA ILE A 39 2.88 6.64 0.99
C ILE A 39 4.31 6.15 0.72
N VAL A 40 4.54 4.85 0.89
CA VAL A 40 5.86 4.21 0.66
C VAL A 40 5.88 3.31 -0.56
N ALA A 41 4.72 2.92 -1.08
CA ALA A 41 4.60 2.20 -2.33
C ALA A 41 3.22 2.45 -2.98
N VAL A 42 3.19 2.44 -4.31
CA VAL A 42 1.99 2.48 -5.15
C VAL A 42 2.21 1.49 -6.30
N GLY A 43 1.21 0.68 -6.64
CA GLY A 43 1.39 -0.35 -7.67
C GLY A 43 0.14 -1.20 -7.90
N SER A 44 0.36 -2.38 -8.48
CA SER A 44 -0.68 -3.39 -8.64
C SER A 44 -1.11 -3.98 -7.29
N ASN A 45 -2.28 -4.61 -7.27
CA ASN A 45 -2.75 -5.36 -6.10
C ASN A 45 -1.75 -6.42 -5.63
N GLU A 46 -1.12 -7.12 -6.58
CA GLU A 46 -0.20 -8.19 -6.27
C GLU A 46 1.08 -7.65 -5.60
N GLU A 47 1.68 -6.60 -6.15
CA GLU A 47 2.90 -5.99 -5.62
C GLU A 47 2.69 -5.47 -4.19
N ILE A 48 1.58 -4.76 -3.96
CA ILE A 48 1.31 -4.15 -2.66
C ILE A 48 0.92 -5.20 -1.61
N ARG A 49 0.17 -6.25 -1.98
CA ARG A 49 -0.18 -7.33 -1.03
C ARG A 49 1.03 -8.06 -0.48
N ARG A 50 2.15 -8.12 -1.22
CA ARG A 50 3.41 -8.71 -0.75
C ARG A 50 4.06 -7.94 0.40
N LEU A 51 3.66 -6.69 0.63
CA LEU A 51 4.18 -5.85 1.70
C LEU A 51 3.43 -6.01 3.02
N ILE A 52 2.31 -6.76 3.04
CA ILE A 52 1.45 -6.90 4.22
C ILE A 52 2.20 -7.66 5.32
N GLY A 53 2.31 -7.02 6.48
CA GLY A 53 2.85 -7.57 7.70
C GLY A 53 1.78 -8.00 8.71
N PRO A 54 2.18 -8.65 9.81
CA PRO A 54 1.26 -9.08 10.88
C PRO A 54 0.45 -7.96 11.52
N ARG A 55 0.94 -6.72 11.48
CA ARG A 55 0.32 -5.52 12.07
C ARG A 55 -0.22 -4.55 11.02
N THR A 56 -0.12 -4.88 9.74
CA THR A 56 -0.61 -4.02 8.66
C THR A 56 -2.12 -4.10 8.60
N GLU A 57 -2.80 -2.97 8.74
CA GLU A 57 -4.22 -2.86 8.43
C GLU A 57 -4.43 -2.96 6.93
N VAL A 58 -5.44 -3.70 6.50
CA VAL A 58 -5.76 -3.88 5.08
C VAL A 58 -7.17 -3.40 4.82
N ILE A 59 -7.30 -2.44 3.90
CA ILE A 59 -8.57 -1.92 3.43
C ILE A 59 -8.78 -2.37 1.98
N ASP A 60 -9.91 -3.03 1.73
CA ASP A 60 -10.41 -3.29 0.38
C ASP A 60 -11.24 -2.09 -0.08
N ALA A 61 -10.82 -1.45 -1.17
CA ALA A 61 -11.52 -0.29 -1.73
C ALA A 61 -12.69 -0.68 -2.64
N GLU A 62 -12.91 -1.98 -2.91
CA GLU A 62 -14.06 -2.49 -3.66
C GLU A 62 -14.25 -1.84 -5.05
N GLY A 63 -13.15 -1.54 -5.74
CA GLY A 63 -13.14 -0.94 -7.07
C GLY A 63 -13.39 0.58 -7.10
N ARG A 64 -13.40 1.22 -5.93
CA ARG A 64 -13.58 2.68 -5.78
C ARG A 64 -12.31 3.47 -6.05
#